data_AF-A0A8J5SCR6-F1
#
_entry.id   AF-A0A8J5SCR6-F1
#
_cell.length_a   1.000
_cell.length_b   1.000
_cell.length_c   1.000
_cell.angle_alpha   90.00
_cell.angle_beta   90.00
_cell.angle_gamma   90.00
#
_symmetry.space_group_name_H-M   'P 1'
#
loop_
_entity.id
_entity.type
_entity.pdbx_description
1 polymer ?
#
loop_
_entity_poly.entity_id
_entity_poly.type
_entity_poly.pdbx_seq_one_letter_code
_entity_poly.pdbx_strand_id
1 'polypeptide(L)'
;MAKMTTYTPRYIGATGVWSLLGGAENSGDGIVIGMIDTGIDPKNPSFVSSSGEAKPPPVSFKGTCHTGDRFPPDSCNGKIVGARWFARAGQATGEFNATVHYASPYDPDGHGSHTASIAAGNFHTPAISRGYNFGHASGVAPGAHLAIYKAAYSFGGYMSDVIAAVDQAVEDGINIISLSMAPTSVTTWPASFLNLLETQLLLATKAGVSVVQAVGNGGPDANSVVSFSPWITSVGASTTDRKYNKSIITGTGQVFSCGGLSRNSFQPNFVDE
;
A
#
# COMPACT_ATOMS: atom_id res chain seq x y z
N MET A 1 -10.25 -9.00 0.51
CA MET A 1 -11.18 -7.84 0.49
C MET A 1 -10.44 -6.69 -0.17
N ALA A 2 -10.96 -6.12 -1.26
CA ALA A 2 -10.36 -4.93 -1.83
C ALA A 2 -10.83 -3.71 -1.03
N LYS A 3 -9.96 -3.20 -0.16
CA LYS A 3 -10.08 -1.89 0.50
C LYS A 3 -10.08 -0.84 -0.65
N MET A 4 -11.03 0.11 -0.70
CA MET A 4 -11.21 0.99 -1.87
C MET A 4 -11.20 2.47 -1.49
N THR A 5 -10.40 3.25 -2.22
CA THR A 5 -10.27 4.70 -2.07
C THR A 5 -11.25 5.51 -2.91
N THR A 6 -12.37 4.93 -3.31
CA THR A 6 -13.44 5.61 -4.10
C THR A 6 -14.15 6.74 -3.37
N TYR A 7 -13.77 7.00 -2.11
CA TYR A 7 -14.42 7.96 -1.22
C TYR A 7 -13.44 8.62 -0.25
N THR A 8 -12.43 7.88 0.21
CA THR A 8 -11.53 8.32 1.28
C THR A 8 -10.78 9.62 0.98
N PRO A 9 -10.33 9.96 -0.25
CA PRO A 9 -9.70 11.25 -0.51
C PRO A 9 -10.65 12.43 -0.25
N ARG A 10 -11.94 12.29 -0.58
CA ARG A 10 -12.96 13.32 -0.27
C ARG A 10 -13.22 13.40 1.22
N TYR A 11 -13.36 12.25 1.89
CA TYR A 11 -13.65 12.17 3.32
C TYR A 11 -12.61 12.90 4.17
N ILE A 12 -11.32 12.75 3.85
CA ILE A 12 -10.22 13.41 4.57
C ILE A 12 -9.92 14.83 4.07
N GLY A 13 -10.68 15.34 3.10
CA GLY A 13 -10.50 16.68 2.53
C GLY A 13 -9.35 16.84 1.53
N ALA A 14 -8.71 15.75 1.09
CA ALA A 14 -7.60 15.81 0.13
C ALA A 14 -8.00 16.48 -1.19
N THR A 15 -9.26 16.34 -1.62
CA THR A 15 -9.79 17.00 -2.82
C THR A 15 -9.70 18.53 -2.77
N GLY A 16 -9.76 19.13 -1.59
CA GLY A 16 -9.57 20.57 -1.42
C GLY A 16 -8.12 20.98 -1.65
N VAL A 17 -7.17 20.17 -1.20
CA VAL A 17 -5.72 20.38 -1.39
C VAL A 17 -5.33 20.19 -2.85
N TRP A 18 -5.92 19.20 -3.54
CA TRP A 18 -5.61 18.92 -4.95
C TRP A 18 -5.78 20.14 -5.87
N SER A 19 -6.79 20.97 -5.60
CA SER A 19 -7.02 22.20 -6.38
C SER A 19 -5.86 23.20 -6.27
N LEU A 20 -5.18 23.23 -5.11
CA LEU A 20 -4.01 24.08 -4.87
C LEU A 20 -2.73 23.52 -5.51
N LEU A 21 -2.70 22.22 -5.79
CA LEU A 21 -1.56 21.50 -6.37
C LEU A 21 -1.68 21.33 -7.89
N GLY A 22 -2.56 22.10 -8.54
CA GLY A 22 -2.77 22.01 -9.99
C GLY A 22 -3.68 20.86 -10.44
N GLY A 23 -4.46 20.27 -9.55
CA GLY A 23 -5.42 19.20 -9.82
C GLY A 23 -5.01 17.84 -9.25
N ALA A 24 -5.93 16.88 -9.29
CA ALA A 24 -5.74 15.55 -8.71
C ALA A 24 -4.53 14.81 -9.31
N GLU A 25 -4.37 14.85 -10.63
CA GLU A 25 -3.28 14.18 -11.36
C GLU A 25 -1.90 14.84 -11.13
N ASN A 26 -1.88 16.09 -10.66
CA ASN A 26 -0.65 16.81 -10.31
C ASN A 26 -0.34 16.75 -8.81
N SER A 27 -1.25 16.19 -8.01
CA SER A 27 -1.09 16.14 -6.56
C SER A 27 -0.05 15.08 -6.18
N GLY A 28 1.12 15.55 -5.75
CA GLY A 28 2.30 14.72 -5.48
C GLY A 28 3.30 14.68 -6.63
N ASP A 29 3.15 15.50 -7.66
CA ASP A 29 4.13 15.58 -8.75
C ASP A 29 5.54 15.88 -8.23
N GLY A 30 6.54 15.18 -8.79
CA GLY A 30 7.92 15.25 -8.33
C GLY A 30 8.20 14.59 -6.97
N ILE A 31 7.23 13.88 -6.38
CA ILE A 31 7.43 13.09 -5.16
C ILE A 31 7.51 11.60 -5.51
N VAL A 32 8.47 10.90 -4.92
CA VAL A 32 8.58 9.44 -4.98
C VAL A 32 8.28 8.84 -3.61
N ILE A 33 7.27 7.97 -3.56
CA ILE A 33 6.88 7.22 -2.36
C ILE A 33 7.47 5.81 -2.45
N GLY A 34 8.35 5.48 -1.51
CA GLY A 34 8.90 4.14 -1.31
C GLY A 34 7.90 3.25 -0.56
N MET A 35 7.41 2.22 -1.21
CA MET A 35 6.50 1.23 -0.65
C MET A 35 7.30 0.01 -0.18
N ILE A 36 7.41 -0.19 1.14
CA ILE A 36 8.07 -1.36 1.71
C ILE A 36 6.98 -2.35 2.18
N ASP A 37 6.75 -3.39 1.38
CA ASP A 37 5.56 -4.25 1.51
C ASP A 37 5.73 -5.60 0.78
N THR A 38 4.64 -6.26 0.35
CA THR A 38 4.63 -7.55 -0.37
C THR A 38 4.90 -7.44 -1.88
N GLY A 39 5.18 -6.23 -2.39
CA GLY A 39 5.48 -5.95 -3.80
C GLY A 39 4.41 -5.09 -4.47
N ILE A 40 4.34 -5.14 -5.81
CA ILE A 40 3.23 -4.55 -6.58
C ILE A 40 2.79 -5.43 -7.75
N ASP A 41 1.51 -5.39 -8.13
CA ASP A 41 1.02 -5.89 -9.42
C ASP A 41 1.07 -4.76 -10.47
N PRO A 42 2.08 -4.72 -11.36
CA PRO A 42 2.26 -3.62 -12.31
C PRO A 42 1.15 -3.54 -13.37
N LYS A 43 0.32 -4.60 -13.51
CA LYS A 43 -0.80 -4.63 -14.45
C LYS A 43 -2.08 -4.00 -13.88
N ASN A 44 -2.09 -3.66 -12.59
CA ASN A 44 -3.26 -3.06 -11.97
C ASN A 44 -3.54 -1.68 -12.60
N PRO A 45 -4.80 -1.36 -12.99
CA PRO A 45 -5.15 -0.06 -13.57
C PRO A 45 -4.76 1.16 -12.72
N SER A 46 -4.56 0.99 -11.41
CA SER A 46 -4.09 2.05 -10.51
C SER A 46 -2.64 2.45 -10.78
N PHE A 47 -1.87 1.65 -11.51
CA PHE A 47 -0.42 1.82 -11.72
C PHE A 47 0.00 1.81 -13.19
N VAL A 48 -0.94 1.63 -14.12
CA VAL A 48 -0.62 1.71 -15.54
C VAL A 48 -0.41 3.18 -15.95
N SER A 49 0.61 3.44 -16.75
CA SER A 49 0.78 4.74 -17.40
C SER A 49 0.70 4.53 -18.91
N SER A 50 -0.08 5.37 -19.59
CA SER A 50 -0.12 5.33 -21.05
C SER A 50 1.14 6.00 -21.61
N SER A 51 1.65 5.46 -22.71
CA SER A 51 2.82 6.00 -23.41
C SER A 51 2.51 7.43 -23.89
N GLY A 52 3.03 8.44 -23.20
CA GLY A 52 2.79 9.86 -23.48
C GLY A 52 2.41 10.69 -22.26
N GLU A 53 1.90 10.05 -21.20
CA GLU A 53 1.47 10.69 -19.95
C GLU A 53 2.45 10.46 -18.79
N ALA A 54 3.41 9.56 -18.97
CA ALA A 54 4.41 9.22 -17.96
C ALA A 54 5.36 10.40 -17.68
N LYS A 55 5.22 11.01 -16.51
CA LYS A 55 6.16 12.02 -16.02
C LYS A 55 7.49 11.33 -15.64
N PRO A 56 8.64 11.92 -15.97
CA PRO A 56 9.92 11.38 -15.52
C PRO A 56 10.03 11.51 -13.99
N PRO A 57 10.68 10.55 -13.30
CA PRO A 57 10.98 10.73 -11.89
C PRO A 57 11.89 11.95 -11.67
N PRO A 58 11.93 12.51 -10.44
CA PRO A 58 12.88 13.54 -10.09
C PRO A 58 14.32 13.14 -10.41
N VAL A 59 15.15 14.08 -10.87
CA VAL A 59 16.57 13.83 -11.19
C VAL A 59 17.40 13.32 -10.01
N SER A 60 16.93 13.56 -8.79
CA SER A 60 17.55 13.06 -7.56
C SER A 60 17.28 11.58 -7.31
N PHE A 61 16.26 11.00 -7.95
CA PHE A 61 15.91 9.59 -7.80
C PHE A 61 16.87 8.71 -8.60
N LYS A 62 17.44 7.71 -7.94
CA LYS A 62 18.50 6.83 -8.47
C LYS A 62 18.11 5.35 -8.49
N GLY A 63 16.88 5.03 -8.09
CA GLY A 63 16.41 3.66 -8.04
C GLY A 63 16.37 3.01 -9.42
N THR A 64 16.45 1.68 -9.42
CA THR A 64 16.45 0.87 -10.64
C THR A 64 15.21 -0.03 -10.70
N CYS A 65 14.88 -0.50 -11.91
CA CYS A 65 13.78 -1.44 -12.12
C CYS A 65 14.31 -2.86 -12.26
N HIS A 66 14.20 -3.67 -11.21
CA HIS A 66 14.49 -5.09 -11.28
C HIS A 66 13.36 -5.83 -11.98
N THR A 67 13.71 -6.65 -12.95
CA THR A 67 12.77 -7.50 -13.68
C THR A 67 12.77 -8.92 -13.12
N GLY A 68 11.72 -9.68 -13.42
CA GLY A 68 11.68 -11.10 -13.09
C GLY A 68 10.31 -11.70 -13.40
N ASP A 69 10.01 -12.84 -12.80
CA ASP A 69 8.74 -13.53 -13.01
C ASP A 69 7.56 -12.61 -12.72
N ARG A 70 6.64 -12.51 -13.68
CA ARG A 70 5.45 -11.64 -13.65
C ARG A 70 5.75 -10.14 -13.47
N PHE A 71 7.01 -9.73 -13.63
CA PHE A 71 7.46 -8.34 -13.57
C PHE A 71 8.36 -8.02 -14.77
N PRO A 72 7.76 -7.85 -15.97
CA PRO A 72 8.50 -7.57 -17.21
C PRO A 72 9.22 -6.20 -17.19
N PRO A 73 10.18 -5.95 -18.11
CA PRO A 73 10.98 -4.71 -18.15
C PRO A 73 10.18 -3.40 -18.23
N ASP A 74 8.99 -3.44 -18.80
CA ASP A 74 8.07 -2.31 -18.94
C ASP A 74 7.20 -2.08 -17.68
N SER A 75 7.39 -2.86 -16.62
CA SER A 75 6.65 -2.69 -15.35
C SER A 75 6.94 -1.37 -14.65
N CYS A 76 8.15 -0.82 -14.81
CA CYS A 76 8.43 0.55 -14.43
C CYS A 76 8.12 1.47 -15.61
N ASN A 77 6.98 2.15 -15.51
CA ASN A 77 6.31 2.83 -16.61
C ASN A 77 6.15 4.35 -16.37
N GLY A 78 6.89 4.91 -15.41
CA GLY A 78 6.78 6.31 -14.98
C GLY A 78 5.79 6.51 -13.84
N LYS A 79 4.76 5.66 -13.68
CA LYS A 79 4.01 5.59 -12.42
C LYS A 79 4.79 4.82 -11.37
N ILE A 80 5.24 3.62 -11.75
CA ILE A 80 6.28 2.89 -11.02
C ILE A 80 7.63 3.31 -11.62
N VAL A 81 8.52 3.84 -10.81
CA VAL A 81 9.82 4.39 -11.27
C VAL A 81 11.01 3.56 -10.81
N GLY A 82 10.83 2.73 -9.78
CA GLY A 82 11.81 1.76 -9.31
C GLY A 82 11.12 0.57 -8.66
N ALA A 83 11.75 -0.59 -8.71
CA ALA A 83 11.17 -1.80 -8.14
C ALA A 83 12.27 -2.82 -7.82
N ARG A 84 12.30 -3.32 -6.59
CA ARG A 84 13.27 -4.30 -6.08
C ARG A 84 12.61 -5.23 -5.07
N TRP A 85 13.31 -6.31 -4.73
CA TRP A 85 12.86 -7.28 -3.73
C TRP A 85 14.03 -7.76 -2.86
N PHE A 86 13.72 -8.13 -1.63
CA PHE A 86 14.66 -8.49 -0.56
C PHE A 86 14.15 -9.74 0.14
N ALA A 87 14.86 -10.87 0.00
CA ALA A 87 14.50 -12.12 0.67
C ALA A 87 15.74 -12.89 1.15
N ARG A 88 16.86 -12.21 1.40
CA ARG A 88 18.13 -12.90 1.69
C ARG A 88 18.00 -13.70 2.99
N ALA A 89 17.31 -13.15 3.99
CA ALA A 89 17.07 -13.87 5.23
C ALA A 89 16.09 -15.04 5.01
N GLY A 90 14.99 -14.82 4.28
CA GLY A 90 14.05 -15.89 3.93
C GLY A 90 14.68 -17.03 3.12
N GLN A 91 15.66 -16.73 2.27
CA GLN A 91 16.46 -17.72 1.56
C GLN A 91 17.38 -18.50 2.50
N ALA A 92 18.07 -17.79 3.41
CA ALA A 92 18.98 -18.40 4.37
C ALA A 92 18.27 -19.33 5.37
N THR A 93 17.01 -19.05 5.71
CA THR A 93 16.18 -19.90 6.58
C THR A 93 15.43 -21.00 5.84
N GLY A 94 15.49 -21.02 4.50
CA GLY A 94 14.82 -22.02 3.66
C GLY A 94 13.32 -21.83 3.49
N GLU A 95 12.75 -20.70 3.95
CA GLU A 95 11.33 -20.40 3.80
C GLU A 95 10.97 -19.79 2.45
N PHE A 96 11.94 -19.14 1.78
CA PHE A 96 11.72 -18.53 0.47
C PHE A 96 11.61 -19.57 -0.64
N ASN A 97 10.47 -19.59 -1.32
CA ASN A 97 10.18 -20.43 -2.47
C ASN A 97 9.83 -19.56 -3.68
N ALA A 98 10.73 -19.47 -4.66
CA ALA A 98 10.57 -18.62 -5.84
C ALA A 98 9.30 -18.92 -6.66
N THR A 99 8.76 -20.14 -6.61
CA THR A 99 7.52 -20.52 -7.33
C THR A 99 6.27 -19.88 -6.73
N VAL A 100 6.27 -19.64 -5.41
CA VAL A 100 5.13 -19.05 -4.68
C VAL A 100 5.36 -17.58 -4.42
N HIS A 101 6.59 -17.24 -4.02
CA HIS A 101 6.97 -15.90 -3.58
C HIS A 101 7.40 -15.01 -4.72
N TYR A 102 7.80 -15.56 -5.86
CA TYR A 102 8.38 -14.84 -7.01
C TYR A 102 9.66 -14.10 -6.65
N ALA A 103 10.76 -14.46 -7.31
CA ALA A 103 12.04 -13.77 -7.25
C ALA A 103 12.03 -12.46 -8.07
N SER A 104 11.02 -11.63 -7.82
CA SER A 104 10.74 -10.37 -8.51
C SER A 104 9.96 -9.42 -7.58
N PRO A 105 9.84 -8.13 -7.95
CA PRO A 105 9.01 -7.17 -7.21
C PRO A 105 7.50 -7.42 -7.29
N TYR A 106 7.06 -8.44 -8.06
CA TYR A 106 5.65 -8.76 -8.22
C TYR A 106 4.98 -9.12 -6.90
N ASP A 107 3.73 -8.69 -6.71
CA ASP A 107 2.93 -8.94 -5.51
C ASP A 107 1.98 -10.14 -5.68
N PRO A 108 2.29 -11.30 -5.08
CA PRO A 108 1.37 -12.43 -5.06
C PRO A 108 0.31 -12.37 -3.94
N ASP A 109 0.50 -11.50 -2.94
CA ASP A 109 -0.38 -11.41 -1.76
C ASP A 109 -1.51 -10.40 -1.98
N GLY A 110 -1.16 -9.24 -2.53
CA GLY A 110 -2.06 -8.13 -2.79
C GLY A 110 -2.00 -7.02 -1.74
N HIS A 111 -1.37 -7.24 -0.58
CA HIS A 111 -1.24 -6.20 0.46
C HIS A 111 -0.45 -4.97 -0.03
N GLY A 112 0.70 -5.17 -0.68
CA GLY A 112 1.53 -4.09 -1.21
C GLY A 112 0.87 -3.32 -2.34
N SER A 113 0.22 -4.01 -3.27
CA SER A 113 -0.59 -3.36 -4.31
C SER A 113 -1.74 -2.56 -3.69
N HIS A 114 -2.33 -3.09 -2.61
CA HIS A 114 -3.40 -2.43 -1.91
C HIS A 114 -2.93 -1.12 -1.25
N THR A 115 -1.86 -1.16 -0.48
CA THR A 115 -1.30 0.01 0.22
C THR A 115 -0.76 1.05 -0.76
N ALA A 116 -0.08 0.62 -1.83
CA ALA A 116 0.41 1.51 -2.89
C ALA A 116 -0.73 2.25 -3.60
N SER A 117 -1.86 1.57 -3.86
CA SER A 117 -3.03 2.19 -4.48
C SER A 117 -3.68 3.25 -3.59
N ILE A 118 -3.61 3.09 -2.26
CA ILE A 118 -4.09 4.11 -1.32
C ILE A 118 -3.20 5.35 -1.38
N ALA A 119 -1.88 5.16 -1.33
CA ALA A 119 -0.94 6.27 -1.28
C ALA A 119 -0.99 7.07 -2.59
N ALA A 120 -0.80 6.39 -3.72
CA ALA A 120 -0.65 7.02 -5.02
C ALA A 120 -1.25 6.20 -6.16
N GLY A 121 -2.40 5.53 -5.99
CA GLY A 121 -3.13 5.00 -7.16
C GLY A 121 -3.53 6.13 -8.12
N ASN A 122 -3.53 5.86 -9.43
CA ASN A 122 -3.96 6.80 -10.45
C ASN A 122 -5.37 7.34 -10.17
N PHE A 123 -5.58 8.60 -10.52
CA PHE A 123 -6.87 9.25 -10.39
C PHE A 123 -7.91 8.57 -11.29
N HIS A 124 -9.16 8.58 -10.85
CA HIS A 124 -10.30 8.08 -11.62
C HIS A 124 -10.18 6.62 -12.11
N THR A 125 -9.54 5.75 -11.33
CA THR A 125 -9.33 4.35 -11.70
C THR A 125 -10.57 3.49 -11.41
N PRO A 126 -11.14 2.73 -12.35
CA PRO A 126 -12.30 1.88 -12.09
C PRO A 126 -12.04 0.84 -10.98
N ALA A 127 -12.83 0.89 -9.91
CA ALA A 127 -12.75 -0.05 -8.79
C ALA A 127 -13.70 -1.23 -9.02
N ILE A 128 -13.26 -2.20 -9.82
CA ILE A 128 -14.04 -3.39 -10.15
C ILE A 128 -13.55 -4.57 -9.31
N SER A 129 -14.44 -5.17 -8.53
CA SER A 129 -14.14 -6.40 -7.79
C SER A 129 -15.27 -7.38 -7.95
N ARG A 130 -14.98 -8.63 -8.33
CA ARG A 130 -16.05 -9.62 -8.49
C ARG A 130 -16.76 -9.55 -9.84
N GLY A 131 -16.51 -8.50 -10.63
CA GLY A 131 -17.41 -7.99 -11.67
C GLY A 131 -18.48 -7.01 -11.12
N TYR A 132 -18.30 -6.48 -9.90
CA TYR A 132 -19.12 -5.40 -9.36
C TYR A 132 -18.30 -4.11 -9.39
N ASN A 133 -18.91 -3.03 -9.85
CA ASN A 133 -18.29 -1.72 -9.96
C ASN A 133 -18.59 -0.90 -8.69
N PHE A 134 -17.53 -0.53 -7.95
CA PHE A 134 -17.62 0.27 -6.72
C PHE A 134 -17.34 1.77 -6.96
N GLY A 135 -17.35 2.20 -8.21
CA GLY A 135 -17.03 3.56 -8.65
C GLY A 135 -15.57 3.71 -9.07
N HIS A 136 -15.08 4.96 -9.01
CA HIS A 136 -13.71 5.30 -9.41
C HIS A 136 -12.87 5.59 -8.17
N ALA A 137 -11.75 4.86 -8.04
CA ALA A 137 -10.77 4.99 -6.98
C ALA A 137 -9.70 6.02 -7.35
N SER A 138 -8.97 6.48 -6.33
CA SER A 138 -7.83 7.39 -6.47
C SER A 138 -6.92 7.22 -5.27
N GLY A 139 -5.61 7.32 -5.46
CA GLY A 139 -4.69 7.55 -4.35
C GLY A 139 -4.95 8.89 -3.66
N VAL A 140 -4.34 9.11 -2.50
CA VAL A 140 -4.32 10.42 -1.84
C VAL A 140 -3.44 11.41 -2.59
N ALA A 141 -2.34 10.95 -3.18
CA ALA A 141 -1.45 11.71 -4.05
C ALA A 141 -1.32 11.03 -5.43
N PRO A 142 -2.32 11.16 -6.32
CA PRO A 142 -2.34 10.44 -7.60
C PRO A 142 -1.20 10.79 -8.55
N GLY A 143 -0.61 11.98 -8.43
CA GLY A 143 0.52 12.43 -9.24
C GLY A 143 1.89 11.94 -8.76
N ALA A 144 1.97 11.35 -7.55
CA ALA A 144 3.23 10.85 -7.02
C ALA A 144 3.70 9.57 -7.73
N HIS A 145 5.02 9.43 -7.83
CA HIS A 145 5.67 8.21 -8.30
C HIS A 145 5.75 7.17 -7.18
N LEU A 146 5.81 5.90 -7.59
CA LEU A 146 5.98 4.76 -6.69
C LEU A 146 7.34 4.10 -6.93
N ALA A 147 8.05 3.81 -5.85
CA ALA A 147 9.19 2.91 -5.85
C ALA A 147 8.92 1.73 -4.91
N ILE A 148 9.11 0.52 -5.41
CA ILE A 148 8.62 -0.69 -4.74
C ILE A 148 9.78 -1.47 -4.15
N TYR A 149 9.71 -1.73 -2.86
CA TYR A 149 10.71 -2.49 -2.12
C TYR A 149 10.02 -3.66 -1.44
N LYS A 150 9.95 -4.79 -2.14
CA LYS A 150 9.30 -5.99 -1.62
C LYS A 150 10.18 -6.64 -0.54
N ALA A 151 9.74 -6.63 0.71
CA ALA A 151 10.46 -7.19 1.85
C ALA A 151 9.59 -8.10 2.74
N ALA A 152 8.35 -8.35 2.30
CA ALA A 152 7.41 -9.25 2.95
C ALA A 152 6.88 -10.31 1.99
N TYR A 153 6.59 -11.48 2.55
CA TYR A 153 6.11 -12.65 1.86
C TYR A 153 5.03 -13.34 2.70
N SER A 154 4.50 -14.47 2.22
CA SER A 154 3.46 -15.22 2.95
C SER A 154 3.91 -15.74 4.32
N PHE A 155 5.22 -15.90 4.53
CA PHE A 155 5.81 -16.25 5.84
C PHE A 155 6.04 -15.03 6.75
N GLY A 156 5.70 -13.83 6.29
CA GLY A 156 6.01 -12.56 6.96
C GLY A 156 7.21 -11.85 6.35
N GLY A 157 7.79 -10.94 7.12
CA GLY A 157 8.99 -10.19 6.73
C GLY A 157 10.09 -10.34 7.75
N TYR A 158 11.30 -10.62 7.28
CA TYR A 158 12.49 -10.65 8.12
C TYR A 158 12.97 -9.23 8.38
N MET A 159 13.30 -8.92 9.65
CA MET A 159 13.77 -7.60 10.05
C MET A 159 14.95 -7.11 9.21
N SER A 160 15.91 -8.00 8.92
CA SER A 160 17.08 -7.68 8.10
C SER A 160 16.75 -7.35 6.65
N ASP A 161 15.77 -8.04 6.04
CA ASP A 161 15.32 -7.74 4.67
C ASP A 161 14.55 -6.41 4.64
N VAL A 162 13.76 -6.11 5.69
CA VAL A 162 13.08 -4.81 5.84
C VAL A 162 14.09 -3.67 6.04
N ILE A 163 15.11 -3.86 6.88
CA ILE A 163 16.17 -2.86 7.07
C ILE A 163 16.91 -2.60 5.77
N ALA A 164 17.27 -3.65 5.02
CA ALA A 164 17.92 -3.52 3.73
C ALA A 164 17.04 -2.77 2.70
N ALA A 165 15.72 -2.99 2.74
CA ALA A 165 14.77 -2.24 1.92
C ALA A 165 14.70 -0.76 2.30
N VAL A 166 14.67 -0.42 3.59
CA VAL A 166 14.70 0.98 4.07
C VAL A 166 16.00 1.66 3.64
N ASP A 167 17.14 0.99 3.83
CA ASP A 167 18.46 1.50 3.48
C ASP A 167 18.55 1.82 1.99
N GLN A 168 18.16 0.86 1.14
CA GLN A 168 18.13 1.07 -0.31
C GLN A 168 17.18 2.20 -0.72
N ALA A 169 16.00 2.31 -0.09
CA ALA A 169 15.07 3.40 -0.38
C ALA A 169 15.69 4.78 -0.12
N VAL A 170 16.48 4.92 0.94
CA VAL A 170 17.21 6.15 1.24
C VAL A 170 18.28 6.42 0.18
N GLU A 171 19.08 5.41 -0.19
CA GLU A 171 20.11 5.53 -1.23
C GLU A 171 19.53 5.93 -2.61
N ASP A 172 18.35 5.39 -2.93
CA ASP A 172 17.64 5.65 -4.17
C ASP A 172 17.04 7.08 -4.22
N GLY A 173 17.09 7.84 -3.13
CA GLY A 173 16.62 9.22 -3.08
C GLY A 173 15.09 9.35 -2.94
N ILE A 174 14.46 8.43 -2.21
CA ILE A 174 13.02 8.47 -1.90
C ILE A 174 12.68 9.68 -1.00
N ASN A 175 11.51 10.29 -1.23
CA ASN A 175 11.04 11.39 -0.39
C ASN A 175 10.26 10.90 0.84
N ILE A 176 9.46 9.85 0.66
CA ILE A 176 8.55 9.32 1.69
C ILE A 176 8.64 7.79 1.70
N ILE A 177 8.83 7.19 2.87
CA ILE A 177 8.68 5.74 3.06
C ILE A 177 7.32 5.46 3.69
N SER A 178 6.54 4.59 3.04
CA SER A 178 5.30 4.03 3.58
C SER A 178 5.54 2.58 3.99
N LEU A 179 5.54 2.33 5.29
CA LEU A 179 5.79 1.02 5.89
C LEU A 179 4.51 0.50 6.56
N SER A 180 3.76 -0.35 5.87
CA SER A 180 2.56 -0.99 6.43
C SER A 180 2.90 -2.30 7.16
N MET A 181 4.02 -2.29 7.87
CA MET A 181 4.57 -3.42 8.62
C MET A 181 5.10 -2.92 9.96
N ALA A 182 4.97 -3.76 10.97
CA ALA A 182 5.55 -3.51 12.28
C ALA A 182 5.96 -4.83 12.93
N PRO A 183 6.88 -4.80 13.90
CA PRO A 183 7.21 -5.97 14.70
C PRO A 183 5.96 -6.56 15.34
N THR A 184 5.91 -7.89 15.47
CA THR A 184 4.78 -8.59 16.12
C THR A 184 4.68 -8.31 17.62
N SER A 185 5.78 -7.91 18.24
CA SER A 185 5.85 -7.45 19.62
C SER A 185 7.00 -6.48 19.79
N VAL A 186 6.91 -5.62 20.79
CA VAL A 186 7.97 -4.70 21.19
C VAL A 186 8.50 -5.12 22.55
N THR A 187 9.80 -5.06 22.73
CA THR A 187 10.41 -5.36 24.04
C THR A 187 10.08 -4.22 25.00
N THR A 188 9.64 -4.55 26.22
CA THR A 188 9.23 -3.59 27.26
C THR A 188 10.41 -2.96 28.01
N TRP A 189 11.62 -3.01 27.45
CA TRP A 189 12.83 -2.48 28.08
C TRP A 189 13.02 -0.98 27.77
N PRO A 190 13.71 -0.21 28.65
CA PRO A 190 13.93 1.23 28.46
C PRO A 190 14.64 1.61 27.14
N ALA A 191 15.29 0.64 26.50
CA ALA A 191 16.03 0.77 25.26
C ALA A 191 15.27 0.25 24.02
N SER A 192 13.94 0.19 24.06
CA SER A 192 13.11 -0.28 22.92
C SER A 192 13.40 0.47 21.61
N PHE A 193 13.82 1.73 21.70
CA PHE A 193 14.27 2.58 20.58
C PHE A 193 15.65 2.22 20.00
N LEU A 194 16.44 1.38 20.68
CA LEU A 194 17.76 0.93 20.20
C LEU A 194 17.66 -0.34 19.35
N ASN A 195 16.47 -0.79 19.01
CA ASN A 195 16.35 -1.91 18.06
C ASN A 195 16.77 -1.45 16.65
N LEU A 196 17.20 -2.42 15.85
CA LEU A 196 17.83 -2.14 14.55
C LEU A 196 16.90 -1.44 13.57
N LEU A 197 15.59 -1.76 13.60
CA LEU A 197 14.62 -1.09 12.74
C LEU A 197 14.47 0.37 13.13
N GLU A 198 14.26 0.67 14.41
CA GLU A 198 14.06 2.04 14.87
C GLU A 198 15.30 2.92 14.59
N THR A 199 16.49 2.35 14.77
CA THR A 199 17.75 3.01 14.39
C THR A 199 17.80 3.29 12.88
N GLN A 200 17.42 2.33 12.04
CA GLN A 200 17.38 2.54 10.59
C GLN A 200 16.35 3.62 10.20
N LEU A 201 15.18 3.64 10.83
CA LEU A 201 14.17 4.67 10.57
C LEU A 201 14.62 6.07 11.02
N LEU A 202 15.42 6.16 12.10
CA LEU A 202 16.06 7.41 12.51
C LEU A 202 17.05 7.91 11.46
N LEU A 203 17.87 7.01 10.91
CA LEU A 203 18.84 7.34 9.86
C LEU A 203 18.14 7.80 8.58
N ALA A 204 17.06 7.12 8.17
CA ALA A 204 16.23 7.56 7.04
C ALA A 204 15.66 8.96 7.26
N THR A 205 15.12 9.22 8.47
CA THR A 205 14.59 10.54 8.82
C THR A 205 15.67 11.62 8.81
N LYS A 206 16.87 11.32 9.33
CA LYS A 206 18.02 12.23 9.29
C LYS A 206 18.53 12.50 7.87
N ALA A 207 18.34 11.57 6.95
CA ALA A 207 18.62 11.75 5.53
C ALA A 207 17.55 12.60 4.80
N GLY A 208 16.52 13.07 5.51
CA GLY A 208 15.45 13.91 4.97
C GLY A 208 14.26 13.13 4.41
N VAL A 209 14.18 11.81 4.66
CA VAL A 209 13.07 10.97 4.22
C VAL A 209 11.96 10.96 5.27
N SER A 210 10.73 11.31 4.89
CA SER A 210 9.59 11.20 5.81
C SER A 210 9.14 9.75 5.92
N VAL A 211 9.11 9.19 7.13
CA VAL A 211 8.69 7.80 7.36
C VAL A 211 7.28 7.76 7.97
N VAL A 212 6.40 6.98 7.35
CA VAL A 212 5.04 6.72 7.84
C VAL A 212 4.89 5.23 8.11
N GLN A 213 4.50 4.86 9.33
CA GLN A 213 4.37 3.46 9.75
C GLN A 213 3.05 3.19 10.45
N ALA A 214 2.45 2.02 10.19
CA ALA A 214 1.24 1.59 10.90
C ALA A 214 1.55 1.20 12.36
N VAL A 215 0.67 1.54 13.29
CA VAL A 215 0.81 1.22 14.74
C VAL A 215 0.59 -0.24 15.11
N GLY A 216 0.15 -1.07 14.15
CA GLY A 216 -0.23 -2.46 14.37
C GLY A 216 -1.72 -2.67 14.66
N ASN A 217 -2.15 -3.92 14.59
CA ASN A 217 -3.55 -4.33 14.73
C ASN A 217 -3.82 -5.10 16.04
N GLY A 218 -2.93 -4.98 17.03
CA GLY A 218 -2.99 -5.73 18.29
C GLY A 218 -3.89 -5.13 19.38
N GLY A 219 -4.64 -4.06 19.06
CA GLY A 219 -5.58 -3.44 19.99
C GLY A 219 -6.78 -4.33 20.37
N PRO A 220 -7.66 -3.89 21.27
CA PRO A 220 -7.79 -2.51 21.79
C PRO A 220 -7.08 -2.27 23.14
N ASP A 221 -6.37 -3.25 23.67
CA ASP A 221 -5.75 -3.15 25.00
C ASP A 221 -4.69 -2.05 25.08
N ALA A 222 -4.47 -1.49 26.28
CA ALA A 222 -3.43 -0.51 26.52
C ALA A 222 -2.04 -1.08 26.19
N ASN A 223 -1.13 -0.23 25.69
CA ASN A 223 0.23 -0.60 25.29
C ASN A 223 0.32 -1.64 24.15
N SER A 224 -0.67 -1.70 23.26
CA SER A 224 -0.69 -2.57 22.07
C SER A 224 -0.04 -1.98 20.81
N VAL A 225 0.42 -0.73 20.88
CA VAL A 225 1.10 -0.04 19.77
C VAL A 225 2.53 -0.58 19.61
N VAL A 226 2.88 -0.92 18.36
CA VAL A 226 4.21 -1.47 18.01
C VAL A 226 5.05 -0.54 17.13
N SER A 227 4.51 0.61 16.72
CA SER A 227 5.24 1.71 16.08
C SER A 227 5.14 2.93 16.98
N PHE A 228 6.26 3.34 17.58
CA PHE A 228 6.28 4.32 18.67
C PHE A 228 7.46 5.29 18.61
N SER A 229 8.27 5.23 17.53
CA SER A 229 9.46 6.07 17.42
C SER A 229 9.14 7.56 17.25
N PRO A 230 9.83 8.47 17.97
CA PRO A 230 9.55 9.90 17.89
C PRO A 230 9.86 10.55 16.53
N TRP A 231 10.68 9.90 15.69
CA TRP A 231 11.13 10.42 14.39
C TRP A 231 10.25 9.98 13.22
N ILE A 232 9.24 9.14 13.45
CA ILE A 232 8.34 8.67 12.40
C ILE A 232 6.90 9.14 12.66
N THR A 233 6.09 9.11 11.61
CA THR A 233 4.64 9.31 11.74
C THR A 233 3.97 7.95 11.95
N SER A 234 3.61 7.65 13.20
CA SER A 234 2.86 6.45 13.57
C SER A 234 1.36 6.64 13.33
N VAL A 235 0.75 5.76 12.53
CA VAL A 235 -0.64 5.92 12.05
C VAL A 235 -1.56 4.84 12.60
N GLY A 236 -2.59 5.27 13.36
CA GLY A 236 -3.72 4.45 13.78
C GLY A 236 -4.82 4.36 12.73
N ALA A 237 -5.65 3.32 12.82
CA ALA A 237 -6.80 3.14 11.92
C ALA A 237 -8.10 3.64 12.55
N SER A 238 -8.94 4.29 11.75
CA SER A 238 -10.30 4.71 12.11
C SER A 238 -11.30 4.32 11.03
N THR A 239 -12.59 4.42 11.34
CA THR A 239 -13.68 4.15 10.39
C THR A 239 -14.06 5.40 9.62
N THR A 240 -14.52 5.22 8.38
CA THR A 240 -15.18 6.29 7.61
C THR A 240 -16.67 6.36 7.96
N ASP A 241 -17.36 7.39 7.49
CA ASP A 241 -18.83 7.48 7.54
C ASP A 241 -19.54 6.55 6.51
N ARG A 242 -18.82 6.05 5.49
CA ARG A 242 -19.37 5.11 4.51
C ARG A 242 -19.69 3.75 5.15
N LYS A 243 -20.95 3.33 5.04
CA LYS A 243 -21.45 2.01 5.46
C LYS A 243 -21.93 1.20 4.26
N TYR A 244 -21.60 -0.09 4.24
CA TYR A 244 -22.13 -1.04 3.26
C TYR A 244 -23.25 -1.85 3.89
N ASN A 245 -24.44 -1.27 3.91
CA ASN A 245 -25.61 -1.92 4.48
C ASN A 245 -26.10 -3.02 3.54
N LYS A 246 -26.41 -4.17 4.13
CA LYS A 246 -26.99 -5.35 3.50
C LYS A 246 -28.16 -5.84 4.33
N SER A 247 -28.97 -6.68 3.71
CA SER A 247 -30.09 -7.32 4.37
C SER A 247 -30.05 -8.82 4.12
N ILE A 248 -30.34 -9.59 5.17
CA ILE A 248 -30.60 -11.02 5.09
C ILE A 248 -32.10 -11.19 5.21
N ILE A 249 -32.70 -11.84 4.21
CA ILE A 249 -34.13 -12.17 4.21
C ILE A 249 -34.24 -13.67 4.52
N THR A 250 -34.94 -14.03 5.59
CA THR A 250 -35.15 -15.43 5.96
C THR A 250 -36.29 -16.06 5.15
N GLY A 251 -36.40 -17.38 5.17
CA GLY A 251 -37.54 -18.10 4.55
C GLY A 251 -38.90 -17.75 5.16
N THR A 252 -38.94 -17.15 6.36
CA THR A 252 -40.16 -16.63 7.00
C THR A 252 -40.48 -15.19 6.61
N GLY A 253 -39.68 -14.56 5.73
CA GLY A 253 -39.84 -13.17 5.30
C GLY A 253 -39.29 -12.13 6.27
N GLN A 254 -38.64 -12.53 7.37
CA GLN A 254 -37.99 -11.58 8.28
C GLN A 254 -36.74 -10.99 7.64
N VAL A 255 -36.57 -9.67 7.81
CA VAL A 255 -35.45 -8.92 7.23
C VAL A 255 -34.52 -8.46 8.35
N PHE A 256 -33.26 -8.89 8.28
CA PHE A 256 -32.19 -8.49 9.21
C PHE A 256 -31.20 -7.58 8.50
N SER A 257 -31.02 -6.35 9.00
CA SER A 257 -30.01 -5.44 8.48
C SER A 257 -28.62 -5.78 9.05
N CYS A 258 -27.61 -5.82 8.19
CA CYS A 258 -26.23 -6.10 8.54
C CYS A 258 -25.24 -5.27 7.70
N GLY A 259 -23.97 -5.27 8.08
CA GLY A 259 -22.89 -4.76 7.21
C GLY A 259 -22.38 -5.88 6.32
N GLY A 260 -22.15 -5.63 5.02
CA GLY A 260 -21.60 -6.64 4.14
C GLY A 260 -21.13 -6.13 2.79
N LEU A 261 -20.10 -6.77 2.25
CA LEU A 261 -19.55 -6.51 0.91
C LEU A 261 -20.03 -7.53 -0.14
N SER A 262 -21.08 -8.30 0.18
CA SER A 262 -21.66 -9.26 -0.74
C SER A 262 -22.38 -8.58 -1.92
N ARG A 263 -22.47 -9.28 -3.05
CA ARG A 263 -23.41 -8.91 -4.11
C ARG A 263 -24.84 -9.07 -3.59
N ASN A 264 -25.75 -8.23 -4.07
CA ASN A 264 -27.17 -8.48 -3.86
C ASN A 264 -27.52 -9.75 -4.65
N SER A 265 -27.96 -10.78 -3.94
CA SER A 265 -28.35 -12.08 -4.52
C SER A 265 -29.81 -12.13 -4.97
N PHE A 266 -30.61 -11.09 -4.68
CA PHE A 266 -31.99 -10.97 -5.12
C PHE A 266 -32.10 -10.04 -6.33
N GLN A 267 -32.24 -10.63 -7.52
CA GLN A 267 -33.10 -10.08 -8.57
C GLN A 267 -34.43 -10.82 -8.43
N PRO A 268 -35.56 -10.14 -8.11
CA PRO A 268 -36.84 -10.77 -8.34
C PRO A 268 -36.98 -10.89 -9.87
N ASN A 269 -36.99 -12.13 -10.36
CA ASN A 269 -37.58 -12.43 -11.65
C ASN A 269 -39.07 -12.07 -11.54
N PHE A 270 -39.41 -10.81 -11.79
CA PHE A 270 -40.74 -10.48 -12.29
C PHE A 270 -40.72 -10.89 -13.76
N VAL A 271 -41.19 -12.11 -13.98
CA VAL A 271 -41.71 -12.54 -15.27
C VAL A 271 -43.02 -11.75 -15.39
N ASP A 272 -43.01 -10.66 -16.15
CA ASP A 272 -44.24 -10.12 -16.71
C ASP A 272 -44.64 -11.03 -17.88
N GLU A 273 -45.91 -11.43 -17.88
CA GLU A 273 -46.58 -12.29 -18.85
C GLU A 273 -46.41 -11.86 -20.31
#